data_AF-A0A3D4HSD8-F1
#
_entry.id   AF-A0A3D4HSD8-F1
#
_cell.length_a   1.000
_cell.length_b   1.000
_cell.length_c   1.000
_cell.angle_alpha   90.00
_cell.angle_beta   90.00
_cell.angle_gamma   90.00
#
_symmetry.space_group_name_H-M   'P 1'
#
loop_
_entity.id
_entity.type
_entity.pdbx_description
1 polymer ?
#
loop_
_entity_poly.entity_id
_entity_poly.type
_entity_poly.pdbx_seq_one_letter_code
_entity_poly.pdbx_strand_id
1 'polypeptide(L)' 'VQELIAKIEKEVGVIDILVNNAGIIKRIPMTEMSAEDFRKVVDVDLNAPFIVSKA' A
#
# COMPACT_ATOMS: atom_id res chain seq x y z
N VAL A 1 -3.94 3.84 9.50
CA VAL A 1 -3.81 5.00 8.58
C VAL A 1 -4.26 6.29 9.26
N GLN A 2 -5.47 6.36 9.80
CA GLN A 2 -5.97 7.57 10.49
C GLN A 2 -5.04 8.12 11.58
N GLU A 3 -4.51 7.24 12.45
CA GLU A 3 -3.54 7.66 13.48
C GLU A 3 -2.24 8.24 12.89
N LEU A 4 -1.77 7.71 11.75
CA LEU A 4 -0.59 8.20 11.06
C LEU A 4 -0.84 9.58 10.44
N ILE A 5 -1.98 9.76 9.76
CA ILE A 5 -2.38 11.05 9.17
C ILE A 5 -2.47 12.10 10.27
N ALA A 6 -3.22 11.83 11.34
CA ALA A 6 -3.37 12.78 12.46
C ALA A 6 -2.03 13.16 13.10
N LYS A 7 -1.09 12.22 13.18
CA LYS A 7 0.26 12.49 13.66
C LYS A 7 1.03 13.42 12.71
N ILE A 8 1.02 13.15 11.41
CA ILE A 8 1.71 13.99 10.41
C ILE A 8 1.12 15.41 10.40
N GLU A 9 -0.20 15.54 10.42
CA GLU A 9 -0.86 16.84 10.45
C GLU A 9 -0.51 17.66 11.68
N LYS A 10 -0.37 17.00 12.84
CA LYS A 10 0.04 17.64 14.10
C LYS A 10 1.50 18.07 14.10
N GLU A 11 2.40 17.25 13.55
CA GLU A 11 3.85 17.45 13.67
C GLU A 11 4.45 18.25 12.51
N VAL A 12 3.86 18.17 11.32
CA VAL A 12 4.40 18.74 10.08
C VAL A 12 3.40 19.71 9.42
N GLY A 13 2.12 19.34 9.38
CA GLY A 13 1.06 20.14 8.76
C GLY A 13 0.30 19.37 7.67
N VAL A 14 -0.44 20.11 6.83
CA VAL A 14 -1.30 19.56 5.79
C VAL A 14 -0.50 18.67 4.81
N ILE A 15 -1.12 17.56 4.39
CA ILE A 15 -0.54 16.63 3.41
C ILE A 15 -1.05 17.00 2.01
N ASP A 16 -0.19 17.61 1.19
CA ASP A 16 -0.54 17.99 -0.18
C ASP A 16 -0.27 16.86 -1.21
N ILE A 17 0.70 15.98 -0.92
CA ILE A 17 1.16 14.96 -1.86
C ILE A 17 1.22 13.61 -1.16
N LEU A 18 0.48 12.63 -1.72
CA LEU A 18 0.60 11.22 -1.37
C LEU A 18 1.44 10.50 -2.43
N VAL A 19 2.50 9.81 -1.99
CA VAL A 19 3.32 8.95 -2.85
C VAL A 19 3.13 7.49 -2.44
N ASN A 20 2.33 6.74 -3.21
CA ASN A 20 2.17 5.29 -3.03
C ASN A 20 3.35 4.53 -3.66
N ASN A 21 4.49 4.50 -2.97
CA ASN A 21 5.72 3.85 -3.47
C ASN A 21 5.89 2.39 -2.98
N ALA A 22 5.19 1.97 -1.93
CA ALA A 22 5.32 0.61 -1.43
C ALA A 22 4.87 -0.40 -2.49
N GLY A 23 5.70 -1.41 -2.75
CA GLY A 23 5.41 -2.46 -3.71
C GLY A 23 6.30 -3.69 -3.49
N ILE A 24 5.79 -4.87 -3.84
CA ILE A 24 6.53 -6.13 -3.79
C ILE A 24 6.40 -6.90 -5.09
N ILE A 25 7.41 -7.72 -5.38
CA ILE A 25 7.37 -8.62 -6.54
C ILE A 25 7.62 -10.07 -6.12
N LYS A 26 6.79 -10.97 -6.63
CA LYS A 26 6.97 -12.42 -6.55
C LYS A 26 7.27 -12.97 -7.95
N ARG A 27 8.52 -13.41 -8.16
CA ARG A 27 8.97 -13.98 -9.43
C ARG A 27 8.73 -15.49 -9.44
N ILE A 28 7.50 -15.89 -9.72
CA ILE A 28 7.06 -17.28 -9.78
C ILE A 28 6.30 -17.45 -11.10
N PRO A 29 6.54 -18.52 -11.88
CA PRO A 29 5.70 -18.83 -13.03
C PRO A 29 4.22 -18.83 -12.65
N MET A 30 3.36 -18.25 -13.50
CA MET A 30 1.94 -18.02 -13.15
C MET A 30 1.22 -19.31 -12.72
N THR A 31 1.52 -20.43 -13.38
CA THR A 31 0.94 -21.74 -13.11
C THR A 31 1.43 -22.39 -11.81
N GLU A 32 2.51 -21.87 -11.24
CA GLU A 32 3.13 -22.36 -9.99
C GLU A 32 2.89 -21.40 -8.83
N MET A 33 2.34 -20.21 -9.09
CA MET A 33 2.07 -19.21 -8.06
C MET A 33 0.91 -19.64 -7.17
N SER A 34 1.16 -19.73 -5.87
CA SER A 34 0.09 -19.94 -4.90
C SER A 34 -0.86 -18.74 -4.88
N ALA A 35 -2.16 -18.99 -4.65
CA ALA A 35 -3.13 -17.91 -4.48
C ALA A 35 -2.76 -17.00 -3.29
N GLU A 36 -2.04 -17.50 -2.29
CA GLU A 36 -1.54 -16.70 -1.17
C GLU A 36 -0.45 -15.72 -1.61
N ASP A 37 0.54 -16.17 -2.41
CA ASP A 37 1.58 -15.29 -2.94
C ASP A 37 1.00 -14.20 -3.84
N PHE A 38 0.04 -14.55 -4.70
CA PHE A 38 -0.65 -13.56 -5.52
C PHE A 38 -1.39 -12.53 -4.66
N ARG A 39 -2.13 -12.98 -3.64
CA ARG A 39 -2.83 -12.08 -2.70
C ARG A 39 -1.89 -11.13 -2.00
N LYS A 40 -0.70 -11.57 -1.59
CA LYS A 40 0.31 -10.69 -0.98
C LYS A 40 0.72 -9.55 -1.92
N VAL A 41 0.92 -9.83 -3.20
CA VAL A 41 1.23 -8.79 -4.21
C VAL A 41 0.06 -7.83 -4.35
N VAL A 42 -1.17 -8.35 -4.49
CA VAL A 42 -2.37 -7.51 -4.62
C VAL A 42 -2.60 -6.66 -3.36
N ASP A 43 -2.36 -7.19 -2.18
CA ASP A 43 -2.58 -6.49 -0.93
C ASP A 43 -1.65 -5.28 -0.77
N VAL A 44 -0.37 -5.41 -1.18
CA VAL A 44 0.61 -4.33 -1.09
C VAL A 44 0.52 -3.38 -2.29
N ASP A 45 0.41 -3.91 -3.51
CA ASP A 45 0.60 -3.09 -4.72
C ASP A 45 -0.72 -2.49 -5.23
N LEU A 46 -1.87 -3.00 -4.78
CA LEU A 46 -3.19 -2.53 -5.21
C LEU A 46 -4.07 -2.08 -4.04
N ASN A 47 -4.32 -2.96 -3.07
CA ASN A 47 -5.24 -2.65 -1.96
C ASN A 47 -4.69 -1.54 -1.07
N ALA A 48 -3.39 -1.59 -0.70
CA ALA A 48 -2.81 -0.55 0.16
C ALA A 48 -2.84 0.85 -0.49
N PRO A 49 -2.43 1.07 -1.76
CA PRO A 49 -2.59 2.36 -2.42
C PRO A 49 -4.02 2.87 -2.44
N PHE A 50 -5.01 1.99 -2.69
CA PHE A 50 -6.42 2.37 -2.62
C PHE A 50 -6.83 2.84 -1.22
N ILE A 51 -6.48 2.07 -0.18
CA ILE A 51 -6.84 2.38 1.21
C ILE A 51 -6.23 3.71 1.65
N VAL A 52 -4.95 3.96 1.35
CA VAL A 52 -4.27 5.19 1.77
C VAL A 52 -4.75 6.40 0.97
N SER A 53 -5.07 6.24 -0.31
CA SER A 53 -5.58 7.35 -1.14
C SER A 53 -7.01 7.75 -0.77
N LYS A 54 -7.80 6.85 -0.18
CA LYS A 54 -9.15 7.13 0.32
C LYS A 54 -9.15 7.79 1.72
N ALA A 55 -8.08 7.57 2.49
CA ALA A 55 -8.04 7.81 3.92
C ALA A 55 -8.12 9.29 4.30
#